data_AF-A0AAN7Z7L1-F1
#
_entry.id   AF-A0AAN7Z7L1-F1
#
_cell.length_a   1.000
_cell.length_b   1.000
_cell.length_c   1.000
_cell.angle_alpha   90.00
_cell.angle_beta   90.00
_cell.angle_gamma   90.00
#
_symmetry.space_group_name_H-M   'P 1'
#
loop_
_entity.id
_entity.type
_entity.pdbx_description
1 polymer ?
#
loop_
_entity_poly.entity_id
_entity_poly.type
_entity_poly.pdbx_seq_one_letter_code
_entity_poly.pdbx_strand_id
1 'polypeptide(L)'
;MDDPAVKYKNKCCVPGCTDKLSKRHRFPKNLKYFNEWVRNIKLQELQEKDVLSVYLKYYVCNKHFENNYLVPGTRRGLRKDAIPTLYLSGRYCSELYCLNF
;
A
#
# COMPACT_ATOMS: atom_id res chain seq x y z
N MET A 1 -18.64 -5.83 -6.99
CA MET A 1 -18.73 -7.30 -7.17
C MET A 1 -17.31 -7.77 -7.42
N ASP A 2 -16.63 -8.18 -6.36
CA ASP A 2 -15.27 -8.72 -6.46
C ASP A 2 -15.39 -10.22 -6.71
N ASP A 3 -14.88 -10.68 -7.85
CA ASP A 3 -14.78 -12.11 -8.19
C ASP A 3 -13.76 -12.75 -7.23
N PRO A 4 -14.17 -13.74 -6.41
CA PRO A 4 -13.33 -14.34 -5.38
C PRO A 4 -12.08 -15.06 -5.93
N ALA A 5 -11.95 -15.23 -7.26
CA ALA A 5 -10.81 -15.90 -7.88
C ALA A 5 -9.66 -14.97 -8.33
N VAL A 6 -9.77 -13.64 -8.20
CA VAL A 6 -8.71 -12.73 -8.71
C VAL A 6 -7.46 -12.76 -7.82
N LYS A 7 -6.45 -13.48 -8.27
CA LYS A 7 -5.10 -13.45 -7.67
C LYS A 7 -4.20 -12.47 -8.44
N TYR A 8 -3.72 -11.45 -7.76
CA TYR A 8 -2.79 -10.49 -8.36
C TYR A 8 -1.37 -11.08 -8.40
N LYS A 9 -0.77 -11.11 -9.60
CA LYS A 9 0.62 -11.58 -9.81
C LYS A 9 1.65 -10.69 -9.11
N ASN A 10 1.39 -9.38 -9.05
CA ASN A 10 2.31 -8.42 -8.46
C ASN A 10 2.20 -8.42 -6.92
N LYS A 11 3.33 -8.46 -6.23
CA LYS A 11 3.38 -8.43 -4.76
C LYS A 11 3.11 -7.01 -4.23
N CYS A 12 2.45 -6.93 -3.07
CA CYS A 12 2.40 -5.69 -2.30
C CYS A 12 3.80 -5.42 -1.73
N CYS A 13 4.25 -4.17 -1.75
CA CYS A 13 5.54 -3.77 -1.22
C CYS A 13 5.52 -3.41 0.27
N VAL A 14 4.35 -3.30 0.89
CA VAL A 14 4.26 -3.01 2.32
C VAL A 14 4.94 -4.15 3.10
N PRO A 15 5.93 -3.86 3.96
CA PRO A 15 6.68 -4.88 4.69
C PRO A 15 5.76 -5.84 5.45
N GLY A 16 5.94 -7.15 5.24
CA GLY A 16 5.13 -8.19 5.89
C GLY A 16 3.74 -8.43 5.29
N CYS A 17 3.33 -7.70 4.25
CA CYS A 17 2.05 -7.94 3.59
C CYS A 17 2.08 -9.24 2.76
N THR A 18 1.20 -10.18 3.11
CA THR A 18 1.05 -11.48 2.43
C THR A 18 -0.20 -11.57 1.56
N ASP A 19 -1.00 -10.51 1.49
CA ASP A 19 -2.24 -10.46 0.70
C ASP A 19 -1.97 -10.70 -0.78
N LYS A 20 -2.78 -11.57 -1.42
CA LYS A 20 -2.68 -11.92 -2.85
C LYS A 20 -3.96 -11.61 -3.63
N LEU A 21 -5.04 -11.24 -2.94
CA LEU A 21 -6.38 -11.10 -3.51
C LEU A 21 -6.79 -9.64 -3.70
N SER A 22 -6.27 -8.74 -2.86
CA SER A 22 -6.71 -7.34 -2.90
C SER A 22 -6.07 -6.59 -4.07
N LYS A 23 -6.88 -5.74 -4.72
CA LYS A 23 -6.49 -4.89 -5.85
C LYS A 23 -5.18 -4.16 -5.61
N ARG A 24 -4.34 -4.12 -6.63
CA ARG A 24 -3.01 -3.49 -6.62
C ARG A 24 -3.05 -2.08 -7.19
N HIS A 25 -2.36 -1.17 -6.51
CA HIS A 25 -2.22 0.23 -6.89
C HIS A 25 -0.77 0.59 -7.09
N ARG A 26 -0.50 1.28 -8.19
CA ARG A 26 0.80 1.93 -8.40
C ARG A 26 0.89 3.16 -7.53
N PHE A 27 2.12 3.52 -7.19
CA PHE A 27 2.43 4.81 -6.59
C PHE A 27 1.90 5.97 -7.45
N PRO A 28 1.47 7.07 -6.85
CA PRO A 28 1.07 8.27 -7.59
C PRO A 28 2.30 8.90 -8.26
N LYS A 29 2.11 9.50 -9.44
CA LYS A 29 3.15 10.32 -10.11
C LYS A 29 3.31 11.70 -9.47
N ASN A 30 2.31 12.15 -8.72
CA ASN A 30 2.38 13.42 -7.99
C ASN A 30 3.34 13.27 -6.81
N LEU A 31 4.38 14.10 -6.77
CA LEU A 31 5.48 14.00 -5.81
C LEU A 31 5.03 14.13 -4.34
N LYS A 32 4.02 14.96 -4.06
CA LYS A 32 3.51 15.12 -2.69
C LYS A 32 3.00 13.79 -2.13
N TYR A 33 2.04 13.18 -2.83
CA TYR A 33 1.45 11.91 -2.42
C TYR A 33 2.43 10.76 -2.55
N PHE A 34 3.36 10.81 -3.52
CA PHE A 34 4.43 9.82 -3.64
C PHE A 34 5.28 9.78 -2.37
N ASN A 35 5.75 10.95 -1.92
CA ASN A 35 6.55 11.09 -0.72
C ASN A 35 5.77 10.66 0.53
N GLU A 36 4.47 10.92 0.59
CA GLU A 36 3.60 10.41 1.67
C GLU A 36 3.51 8.89 1.69
N TRP A 37 3.36 8.24 0.53
CA TRP A 37 3.36 6.77 0.46
C TRP A 37 4.70 6.20 0.93
N VAL A 38 5.82 6.72 0.42
CA VAL A 38 7.17 6.26 0.82
C VAL A 38 7.39 6.44 2.32
N ARG A 39 7.01 7.60 2.87
CA ARG A 39 7.12 7.90 4.30
C ARG A 39 6.29 6.96 5.17
N ASN A 40 5.06 6.66 4.77
CA ASN A 40 4.15 5.83 5.55
C ASN A 40 4.55 4.35 5.50
N ILE A 41 4.98 3.86 4.35
CA ILE A 41 5.37 2.45 4.15
C ILE A 41 6.68 2.13 4.85
N LYS A 42 7.59 3.11 4.98
CA LYS A 42 8.90 2.97 5.66
C LYS A 42 9.74 1.80 5.12
N LEU A 43 9.62 1.50 3.82
CA LEU A 43 10.49 0.55 3.13
C LEU A 43 11.72 1.29 2.63
N GLN A 44 12.90 0.99 3.19
CA GLN A 44 14.16 1.66 2.87
C GLN A 44 14.45 1.66 1.36
N GLU A 45 14.21 0.54 0.68
CA GLU A 45 14.43 0.40 -0.76
C GLU A 45 13.64 1.45 -1.60
N LEU A 46 12.50 1.95 -1.11
CA LEU A 46 11.75 3.00 -1.82
C LEU A 46 12.39 4.38 -1.70
N GLN A 47 13.13 4.65 -0.62
CA GLN A 47 13.73 5.96 -0.35
C GLN A 47 14.92 6.23 -1.29
N GLU A 48 15.58 5.17 -1.75
CA GLU A 48 16.76 5.23 -2.59
C GLU A 48 16.43 5.23 -4.10
N LYS A 49 15.16 5.04 -4.47
CA LYS A 49 14.73 4.93 -5.88
C LYS A 49 14.01 6.17 -6.37
N ASP A 50 14.21 6.45 -7.65
CA ASP A 50 13.46 7.49 -8.34
C ASP A 50 11.98 7.11 -8.53
N VAL A 51 11.15 8.13 -8.76
CA VAL A 51 9.69 8.00 -8.88
C VAL A 51 9.26 7.06 -10.00
N LEU A 52 9.98 7.07 -11.13
CA LEU A 52 9.62 6.24 -12.28
C LEU A 52 9.94 4.77 -12.00
N SER A 53 11.10 4.49 -11.40
CA SER A 53 11.46 3.14 -10.95
C SER A 53 10.45 2.57 -9.97
N VAL A 54 10.02 3.37 -8.99
CA VAL A 54 8.99 2.95 -8.02
C VAL A 54 7.64 2.72 -8.70
N TYR A 55 7.21 3.64 -9.56
CA TYR A 55 5.94 3.56 -10.29
C TYR A 55 5.82 2.28 -11.14
N LEU A 56 6.92 1.85 -11.78
CA LEU A 56 6.93 0.69 -12.66
C LEU A 56 6.88 -0.65 -11.90
N LYS A 57 7.60 -0.75 -10.78
CA LYS A 57 7.90 -2.02 -10.10
C LYS A 57 7.09 -2.26 -8.82
N TYR A 58 6.68 -1.22 -8.11
CA TYR A 58 6.11 -1.35 -6.76
C TYR A 58 4.60 -1.11 -6.74
N TYR A 59 3.93 -1.87 -5.88
CA TYR A 59 2.48 -1.80 -5.71
C TYR A 59 2.09 -1.85 -4.24
N VAL A 60 0.97 -1.21 -3.92
CA VAL A 60 0.32 -1.29 -2.60
C VAL A 60 -1.09 -1.85 -2.80
N CYS A 61 -1.53 -2.75 -1.93
CA CYS A 61 -2.87 -3.32 -2.04
C CYS A 61 -3.94 -2.47 -1.32
N ASN A 62 -5.21 -2.65 -1.72
CA ASN A 62 -6.36 -1.95 -1.12
C ASN A 62 -6.39 -1.98 0.42
N LYS A 63 -5.91 -3.06 1.06
CA LYS A 63 -5.96 -3.21 2.53
C LYS A 63 -5.27 -2.07 3.28
N HIS A 64 -4.31 -1.39 2.64
CA HIS A 64 -3.53 -0.34 3.29
C HIS A 64 -4.18 1.05 3.20
N PHE A 65 -5.34 1.19 2.56
CA PHE A 65 -6.07 2.44 2.42
C PHE A 65 -7.38 2.36 3.19
N GLU A 66 -7.76 3.47 3.82
CA GLU A 66 -9.10 3.62 4.39
C GLU A 66 -10.18 3.51 3.30
N ASN A 67 -11.35 3.00 3.69
CA ASN A 67 -12.47 2.78 2.76
C ASN A 67 -12.94 4.07 2.08
N ASN A 68 -12.81 5.22 2.73
CA ASN A 68 -13.12 6.55 2.19
C ASN A 68 -12.22 6.94 0.99
N TYR A 69 -11.07 6.29 0.80
CA TYR A 69 -10.16 6.46 -0.32
C TYR A 69 -10.45 5.52 -1.48
N LEU A 70 -11.19 4.43 -1.25
CA LEU A 70 -11.53 3.45 -2.26
C LEU A 70 -12.65 4.00 -3.16
N VAL A 71 -12.48 3.86 -4.47
CA VAL A 71 -13.46 4.30 -5.47
C VAL A 71 -13.84 3.13 -6.37
N PRO A 72 -14.84 2.31 -5.95
CA PRO A 72 -15.28 1.15 -6.71
C PRO A 72 -15.73 1.49 -8.13
N GLY A 73 -15.67 0.52 -9.04
CA GLY A 73 -16.10 0.70 -10.44
C GLY A 73 -15.15 1.53 -11.31
N THR A 74 -14.14 2.20 -10.75
CA THR A 74 -13.15 2.95 -11.53
C THR A 74 -11.91 2.11 -11.83
N ARG A 75 -11.30 2.36 -13.00
CA ARG A 75 -10.02 1.73 -13.38
C ARG A 75 -8.97 1.91 -12.29
N ARG A 76 -8.85 3.14 -11.77
CA ARG A 76 -7.89 3.48 -10.71
C ARG A 76 -8.24 2.83 -9.38
N GLY A 77 -9.51 2.82 -8.97
CA GLY A 77 -9.94 2.22 -7.70
C GLY A 77 -9.59 3.02 -6.45
N LEU A 78 -8.89 4.16 -6.59
CA LEU A 78 -8.46 5.04 -5.50
C LEU A 78 -8.67 6.51 -5.85
N ARG A 79 -8.96 7.31 -4.83
CA ARG A 79 -8.95 8.79 -4.89
C ARG A 79 -7.54 9.34 -5.19
N LYS A 80 -7.46 10.56 -5.75
CA LYS A 80 -6.20 11.19 -6.20
C LYS A 80 -5.24 11.49 -5.05
N ASP A 81 -5.80 11.78 -3.90
CA ASP A 81 -5.16 12.12 -2.63
C ASP A 81 -5.06 10.94 -1.66
N ALA A 82 -5.42 9.73 -2.08
CA ALA A 82 -5.34 8.54 -1.25
C ALA A 82 -3.90 8.28 -0.80
N ILE A 83 -3.72 8.07 0.50
CA ILE A 83 -2.46 7.69 1.14
C ILE A 83 -2.64 6.40 1.95
N PRO A 84 -1.62 5.52 1.99
CA PRO A 84 -1.73 4.30 2.76
C PRO A 84 -1.53 4.65 4.25
N THR A 85 -2.51 4.34 5.09
CA THR A 85 -2.51 4.64 6.53
C THR A 85 -2.71 3.38 7.37
N LEU A 86 -3.18 2.29 6.78
CA LEU A 86 -3.57 1.07 7.49
C LEU A 86 -2.53 -0.06 7.30
N TYR A 87 -2.30 -0.84 8.36
CA TYR A 87 -1.49 -2.07 8.34
C TYR A 87 -0.09 -1.88 7.70
N LEU A 88 0.59 -0.78 7.99
CA LEU A 88 1.81 -0.33 7.28
C LEU A 88 3.11 -1.04 7.72
N SER A 89 3.12 -1.58 8.94
CA SER A 89 4.21 -2.38 9.45
C SER A 89 3.77 -3.83 9.57
N GLY A 90 4.58 -4.75 9.07
CA GLY A 90 4.48 -6.18 9.40
C GLY A 90 4.60 -6.50 10.89
N ARG A 91 4.74 -5.50 11.76
CA ARG A 91 4.53 -5.60 13.20
C ARG A 91 3.04 -5.48 13.54
N TYR A 92 2.27 -6.50 13.17
CA TYR A 92 1.28 -6.99 14.13
C TYR A 92 1.99 -8.07 14.93
N CYS A 93 2.72 -7.64 15.97
CA CYS A 93 3.10 -8.53 17.06
C CYS A 93 2.53 -7.87 18.33
N SER A 94 1.33 -8.32 18.70
CA SER A 94 0.55 -8.11 19.93
C SER A 94 0.57 -6.72 20.58
N GLU A 95 -0.62 -6.14 20.73
CA GLU A 95 -0.97 -5.10 21.73
C GLU A 95 -0.75 -5.52 23.20
N LEU A 96 0.11 -6.51 23.51
CA LEU A 96 0.30 -7.05 24.86
C LEU A 96 1.74 -7.07 25.40
N TYR A 97 2.75 -6.48 24.73
CA TYR A 97 4.13 -6.50 25.25
C TYR A 97 4.93 -5.18 25.21
N CYS A 98 4.29 -4.02 25.01
CA CYS A 98 4.96 -2.72 25.20
C CYS A 98 4.46 -1.94 26.42
N LEU A 99 3.91 -2.65 27.41
CA LEU A 99 3.82 -2.18 28.79
C LEU A 99 4.46 -3.25 29.65
N ASN A 100 5.78 -3.19 29.83
CA ASN A 100 6.50 -3.56 31.06
C ASN A 100 8.02 -3.54 30.80
N PHE A 101 8.67 -2.62 31.52
CA PHE A 101 10.10 -2.34 31.69
C PHE A 101 10.78 -1.47 30.62
#